data_AF-A0A0E9WMA5-F1
#
_entry.id   AF-A0A0E9WMA5-F1
#
_cell.length_a   1.000
_cell.length_b   1.000
_cell.length_c   1.000
_cell.angle_alpha   90.00
_cell.angle_beta   90.00
_cell.angle_gamma   90.00
#
_symmetry.space_group_name_H-M   'P 1'
#
loop_
_entity.id
_entity.type
_entity.pdbx_description
1 polymer ?
#
loop_
_entity_poly.entity_id
_entity_poly.type
_entity_poly.pdbx_seq_one_letter_code
_entity_poly.pdbx_strand_id
1 'polypeptide(L)'
;MHSLVTVTVLLLQSLCINGAEVTENGYPILWDKAPGVITELPSADGAVIINPWDYLQRMSMHRLLINATEMYMSSMGLGSIENPMWGFPLQLGWKLKSGRLVDPTGATSCGQETDPMCVSPQSWWACVNYYLSVIPFLAAAETGIVGQGLQFQILAPKETAEDHCTSYSNCSSQHVEMMAKWVIFIRP
;
A
#
# COMPACT_ATOMS: atom_id res chain seq x y z
N MET A 1 21.26 35.32 23.70
CA MET A 1 21.96 34.31 22.87
C MET A 1 21.71 32.89 23.38
N HIS A 2 21.96 32.58 24.66
CA HIS A 2 21.70 31.25 25.25
C HIS A 2 20.24 30.77 25.10
N SER A 3 19.23 31.58 25.43
CA SER A 3 17.82 31.17 25.31
C SER A 3 17.37 30.91 23.87
N LEU A 4 17.94 31.60 22.88
CA LEU A 4 17.60 31.39 21.47
C LEU A 4 18.16 30.03 20.98
N VAL A 5 19.37 29.67 21.40
CA VAL A 5 19.98 28.38 21.09
C VAL A 5 19.19 27.24 21.72
N THR A 6 18.75 27.38 22.98
CA THR A 6 17.94 26.34 23.66
C THR A 6 16.59 26.12 22.97
N VAL A 7 15.90 27.19 22.56
CA VAL A 7 14.62 27.07 21.84
C VAL A 7 14.80 26.42 20.47
N THR A 8 15.83 26.78 19.73
CA THR A 8 16.14 26.15 18.42
C THR A 8 16.47 24.67 18.57
N VAL A 9 17.24 24.28 19.59
CA VAL A 9 17.56 22.87 19.87
C VAL A 9 16.32 22.08 20.26
N LEU A 10 15.43 22.62 21.08
CA LEU A 10 14.17 21.97 21.47
C LEU A 10 13.21 21.80 20.28
N LEU A 11 13.12 22.81 19.39
CA LEU A 11 12.33 22.72 18.16
C LEU A 11 12.89 21.68 17.19
N LEU A 12 14.21 21.65 17.00
CA LEU A 12 14.88 20.64 16.19
C LEU A 12 14.71 19.23 16.76
N GLN A 13 14.81 19.06 18.08
CA GLN A 13 14.52 17.79 18.74
C GLN A 13 13.06 17.38 18.55
N SER A 14 12.10 18.28 18.71
CA SER A 14 10.68 17.99 18.44
C SER A 14 10.44 17.61 16.97
N LEU A 15 11.09 18.28 16.02
CA LEU A 15 11.04 17.95 14.59
C LEU A 15 11.66 16.57 14.29
N CYS A 16 12.77 16.22 14.93
CA CYS A 16 13.41 14.91 14.76
C CYS A 16 12.64 13.78 15.45
N ILE A 17 12.05 14.03 16.63
CA ILE A 17 11.24 13.06 17.37
C ILE A 17 9.88 12.83 16.68
N ASN A 18 9.32 13.87 16.04
CA ASN A 18 8.11 13.76 15.23
C ASN A 18 8.38 13.35 13.78
N GLY A 19 9.62 12.99 13.43
CA GLY A 19 9.88 12.24 12.22
C GLY A 19 9.06 10.97 12.29
N ALA A 20 8.08 10.80 11.40
CA ALA A 20 7.25 9.61 11.38
C ALA A 20 8.17 8.39 11.24
N GLU A 21 8.33 7.60 12.30
CA GLU A 21 9.03 6.32 12.21
C GLU A 21 8.18 5.43 11.30
N VAL A 22 8.69 5.19 10.09
CA VAL A 22 7.99 4.45 9.02
C VAL A 22 8.35 2.97 9.01
N THR A 23 9.25 2.56 9.91
CA THR A 23 9.73 1.19 10.04
C THR A 23 9.62 0.66 11.47
N GLU A 24 9.38 -0.63 11.61
CA GLU A 24 9.45 -1.39 12.85
C GLU A 24 10.32 -2.63 12.58
N ASN A 25 11.39 -2.81 13.36
CA ASN A 25 12.36 -3.92 13.18
C ASN A 25 12.94 -4.03 11.75
N GLY A 26 13.15 -2.89 11.07
CA GLY A 26 13.70 -2.83 9.72
C GLY A 26 12.68 -3.06 8.58
N TYR A 27 11.41 -3.34 8.91
CA TYR A 27 10.32 -3.49 7.95
C TYR A 27 9.38 -2.29 8.02
N PRO A 28 8.54 -2.03 6.99
CA PRO A 28 7.45 -1.06 7.10
C PRO A 28 6.62 -1.29 8.38
N ILE A 29 6.11 -0.22 8.99
CA ILE A 29 5.25 -0.36 10.19
C ILE A 29 4.11 -1.37 9.96
N LEU A 30 3.77 -2.13 10.99
CA LEU A 30 2.68 -3.13 10.96
C LEU A 30 2.84 -4.21 9.87
N TRP A 31 4.04 -4.38 9.29
CA TRP A 31 4.32 -5.36 8.24
C TRP A 31 3.89 -6.77 8.62
N ASP A 32 4.23 -7.21 9.83
CA ASP A 32 3.91 -8.56 10.32
C ASP A 32 2.42 -8.76 10.63
N LYS A 33 1.65 -7.67 10.72
CA LYS A 33 0.19 -7.72 10.95
C LYS A 33 -0.60 -7.78 9.65
N ALA A 34 -0.01 -7.35 8.54
CA ALA A 34 -0.65 -7.44 7.22
C ALA A 34 -0.60 -8.89 6.72
N PRO A 35 -1.67 -9.43 6.11
CA PRO A 35 -1.65 -10.76 5.52
C PRO A 35 -0.43 -10.99 4.61
N GLY A 36 0.32 -12.07 4.85
CA GLY A 36 1.56 -12.39 4.14
C GLY A 36 1.41 -13.48 3.09
N VAL A 37 0.32 -14.24 3.17
CA VAL A 37 -0.04 -15.31 2.23
C VAL A 37 -1.52 -15.22 1.86
N ILE A 38 -1.87 -15.70 0.67
CA ILE A 38 -3.21 -15.52 0.10
C ILE A 38 -4.31 -16.16 0.95
N THR A 39 -4.01 -17.27 1.64
CA THR A 39 -4.97 -17.97 2.50
C THR A 39 -5.40 -17.19 3.75
N GLU A 40 -4.68 -16.12 4.09
CA GLU A 40 -5.05 -15.21 5.18
C GLU A 40 -6.03 -14.11 4.71
N LEU A 41 -6.26 -13.98 3.40
CA LEU A 41 -7.21 -13.02 2.85
C LEU A 41 -8.63 -13.60 2.79
N PRO A 42 -9.66 -12.75 2.92
CA PRO A 42 -11.03 -13.18 2.71
C PRO A 42 -11.28 -13.70 1.29
N SER A 43 -12.21 -14.63 1.15
CA SER A 43 -12.68 -15.11 -0.15
C SER A 43 -14.20 -15.12 -0.20
N ALA A 44 -14.78 -14.73 -1.34
CA ALA A 44 -16.20 -14.78 -1.61
C ALA A 44 -16.43 -15.14 -3.09
N ASP A 45 -17.44 -15.95 -3.37
CA ASP A 45 -17.86 -16.33 -4.74
C ASP A 45 -16.71 -16.87 -5.62
N GLY A 46 -15.76 -17.58 -5.02
CA GLY A 46 -14.60 -18.16 -5.73
C GLY A 46 -13.47 -17.17 -6.03
N ALA A 47 -13.58 -15.92 -5.59
CA ALA A 47 -12.54 -14.91 -5.70
C ALA A 47 -11.95 -14.56 -4.33
N VAL A 48 -10.66 -14.21 -4.32
CA VAL A 48 -10.01 -13.58 -3.17
C VAL A 48 -10.42 -12.11 -3.15
N ILE A 49 -10.93 -11.65 -2.00
CA ILE A 49 -11.43 -10.29 -1.81
C ILE A 49 -10.37 -9.48 -1.07
N ILE A 50 -10.01 -8.33 -1.63
CA ILE A 50 -9.08 -7.39 -0.99
C ILE A 50 -9.78 -6.05 -0.84
N ASN A 51 -9.82 -5.54 0.39
CA ASN A 51 -10.28 -4.21 0.70
C ASN A 51 -9.07 -3.25 0.77
N PRO A 52 -8.75 -2.49 -0.29
CA PRO A 52 -7.65 -1.53 -0.24
C PRO A 52 -7.99 -0.31 0.63
N TRP A 53 -9.21 -0.20 1.16
CA TRP A 53 -9.61 0.85 2.11
C TRP A 53 -9.35 0.43 3.56
N ASP A 54 -8.83 -0.76 3.77
CA ASP A 54 -8.18 -1.21 4.99
C ASP A 54 -6.65 -1.19 4.78
N TYR A 55 -5.93 -0.56 5.70
CA TYR A 55 -4.47 -0.38 5.60
C TYR A 55 -3.72 -1.72 5.56
N LEU A 56 -4.12 -2.71 6.37
CA LEU A 56 -3.43 -3.99 6.45
C LEU A 56 -3.66 -4.81 5.19
N GLN A 57 -4.86 -4.78 4.63
CA GLN A 57 -5.16 -5.42 3.35
C GLN A 57 -4.48 -4.69 2.19
N ARG A 58 -4.40 -3.35 2.18
CA ARG A 58 -3.59 -2.64 1.17
C ARG A 58 -2.11 -3.00 1.29
N MET A 59 -1.58 -3.09 2.51
CA MET A 59 -0.21 -3.55 2.78
C MET A 59 0.02 -4.99 2.32
N SER A 60 -0.97 -5.88 2.47
CA SER A 60 -0.88 -7.27 2.03
C SER A 60 -0.61 -7.39 0.52
N MET A 61 -1.13 -6.46 -0.29
CA MET A 61 -0.87 -6.44 -1.73
C MET A 61 0.62 -6.28 -2.01
N HIS A 62 1.31 -5.41 -1.27
CA HIS A 62 2.75 -5.23 -1.37
C HIS A 62 3.52 -6.43 -0.82
N ARG A 63 3.07 -7.01 0.28
CA ARG A 63 3.71 -8.19 0.89
C ARG A 63 3.67 -9.39 -0.04
N LEU A 64 2.51 -9.68 -0.62
CA LEU A 64 2.34 -10.74 -1.62
C LEU A 64 3.15 -10.47 -2.88
N LEU A 65 3.16 -9.24 -3.38
CA LEU A 65 3.94 -8.85 -4.55
C LEU A 65 5.44 -9.06 -4.31
N ILE A 66 5.98 -8.52 -3.21
CA ILE A 66 7.41 -8.66 -2.85
C ILE A 66 7.78 -10.13 -2.72
N ASN A 67 7.01 -10.91 -1.95
CA ASN A 67 7.27 -12.34 -1.76
C ASN A 67 7.31 -13.10 -3.09
N ALA A 68 6.43 -12.76 -4.03
CA ALA A 68 6.34 -13.44 -5.31
C ALA A 68 7.43 -13.00 -6.31
N THR A 69 7.97 -11.78 -6.17
CA THR A 69 9.01 -11.25 -7.07
C THR A 69 10.43 -11.30 -6.51
N GLU A 70 10.60 -11.61 -5.21
CA GLU A 70 11.87 -11.65 -4.48
C GLU A 70 12.95 -12.44 -5.25
N MET A 71 12.60 -13.60 -5.80
CA MET A 71 13.57 -14.53 -6.40
C MET A 71 14.26 -13.99 -7.67
N TYR A 72 13.68 -12.98 -8.33
CA TYR A 72 14.22 -12.40 -9.57
C TYR A 72 14.38 -10.87 -9.52
N MET A 73 13.81 -10.19 -8.52
CA MET A 73 13.99 -8.74 -8.32
C MET A 73 14.94 -8.38 -7.17
N SER A 74 15.33 -9.32 -6.30
CA SER A 74 16.24 -9.06 -5.18
C SER A 74 17.61 -8.53 -5.60
N SER A 75 18.07 -8.87 -6.81
CA SER A 75 19.34 -8.42 -7.37
C SER A 75 19.28 -7.03 -8.03
N MET A 76 18.14 -6.35 -8.00
CA MET A 76 18.00 -5.01 -8.60
C MET A 76 18.54 -3.90 -7.69
N GLY A 77 18.98 -4.24 -6.47
CA GLY A 77 19.76 -3.36 -5.61
C GLY A 77 21.16 -3.90 -5.29
N LEU A 78 21.82 -3.27 -4.32
CA LEU A 78 23.20 -3.49 -3.89
C LEU A 78 23.37 -4.70 -2.95
N GLY A 79 22.28 -5.29 -2.45
CA GLY A 79 22.24 -6.35 -1.44
C GLY A 79 21.34 -7.52 -1.83
N SER A 80 21.27 -8.56 -0.99
CA SER A 80 20.57 -9.81 -1.30
C SER A 80 19.04 -9.78 -1.06
N ILE A 81 18.50 -8.67 -0.56
CA ILE A 81 17.07 -8.46 -0.25
C ILE A 81 16.67 -7.06 -0.74
N GLU A 82 17.06 -6.70 -1.96
CA GLU A 82 16.81 -5.36 -2.49
C GLU A 82 15.80 -5.37 -3.64
N ASN A 83 14.61 -5.90 -3.33
CA ASN A 83 13.46 -5.81 -4.21
C ASN A 83 13.00 -4.33 -4.32
N PRO A 84 12.96 -3.72 -5.52
CA PRO A 84 12.58 -2.31 -5.69
C PRO A 84 11.13 -2.04 -5.24
N MET A 85 10.31 -3.09 -5.12
CA MET A 85 8.94 -2.97 -4.63
C MET A 85 8.85 -2.55 -3.16
N TRP A 86 9.93 -2.65 -2.37
CA TRP A 86 9.97 -2.17 -0.98
C TRP A 86 9.67 -0.67 -0.83
N GLY A 87 9.87 0.13 -1.88
CA GLY A 87 9.53 1.55 -1.86
C GLY A 87 8.04 1.81 -1.62
N PHE A 88 7.14 0.96 -2.13
CA PHE A 88 5.70 1.16 -2.00
C PHE A 88 5.16 0.97 -0.58
N PRO A 89 5.43 -0.15 0.13
CA PRO A 89 4.96 -0.32 1.50
C PRO A 89 5.62 0.68 2.47
N LEU A 90 6.86 1.10 2.23
CA LEU A 90 7.49 2.19 3.00
C LEU A 90 6.73 3.51 2.84
N GLN A 91 6.39 3.89 1.61
CA GLN A 91 5.56 5.06 1.35
C GLN A 91 4.15 4.94 1.95
N LEU A 92 3.55 3.74 1.94
CA LEU A 92 2.25 3.48 2.54
C LEU A 92 2.30 3.66 4.08
N GLY A 93 3.32 3.10 4.74
CA GLY A 93 3.57 3.30 6.18
C GLY A 93 3.77 4.76 6.56
N TRP A 94 4.54 5.51 5.76
CA TRP A 94 4.68 6.96 5.94
C TRP A 94 3.33 7.70 5.88
N LYS A 95 2.47 7.34 4.92
CA LYS A 95 1.14 7.99 4.78
C LYS A 95 0.25 7.70 5.98
N LEU A 96 0.28 6.48 6.52
CA LEU A 96 -0.44 6.13 7.74
C LEU A 96 0.05 6.98 8.92
N LYS A 97 1.35 6.94 9.23
CA LYS A 97 1.91 7.61 10.42
C LYS A 97 1.78 9.12 10.39
N SER A 98 1.77 9.70 9.19
CA SER A 98 1.65 11.14 9.04
C SER A 98 0.21 11.64 8.92
N GLY A 99 -0.78 10.76 9.11
CA GLY A 99 -2.21 11.12 9.05
C GLY A 99 -2.73 11.40 7.64
N ARG A 100 -1.93 11.14 6.60
CA ARG A 100 -2.31 11.42 5.22
C ARG A 100 -3.38 10.49 4.67
N LEU A 101 -3.65 9.35 5.32
CA LEU A 101 -4.73 8.43 4.94
C LEU A 101 -6.06 8.71 5.67
N VAL A 102 -6.06 9.62 6.65
CA VAL A 102 -7.24 10.00 7.44
C VAL A 102 -8.25 10.74 6.58
N ASP A 103 -9.53 10.67 6.94
CA ASP A 103 -10.56 11.53 6.35
C ASP A 103 -10.26 13.02 6.61
N PRO A 104 -9.91 13.81 5.58
CA PRO A 104 -9.57 15.21 5.75
C PRO A 104 -10.83 16.10 5.93
N THR A 105 -12.02 15.58 5.68
CA THR A 105 -13.28 16.35 5.72
C THR A 105 -13.87 16.45 7.12
N GLY A 106 -13.51 15.51 8.01
CA GLY A 106 -14.11 15.37 9.33
C GLY A 106 -15.52 14.79 9.33
N ALA A 107 -16.01 14.31 8.17
CA ALA A 107 -17.34 13.69 8.07
C ALA A 107 -17.38 12.29 8.70
N THR A 108 -16.24 11.60 8.79
CA THR A 108 -16.10 10.27 9.36
C THR A 108 -14.93 10.19 10.34
N SER A 109 -14.88 9.11 11.13
CA SER A 109 -13.75 8.78 12.01
C SER A 109 -12.67 7.93 11.31
N CYS A 110 -12.71 7.80 9.98
CA CYS A 110 -11.79 6.93 9.24
C CYS A 110 -10.33 7.40 9.41
N GLY A 111 -9.47 6.50 9.87
CA GLY A 111 -8.05 6.76 10.16
C GLY A 111 -7.80 7.44 11.51
N GLN A 112 -8.85 7.76 12.28
CA GLN A 112 -8.74 8.26 13.64
C GLN A 112 -8.54 7.10 14.64
N GLU A 113 -8.30 7.40 15.91
CA GLU A 113 -8.01 6.39 16.95
C GLU A 113 -9.07 5.27 17.06
N THR A 114 -10.34 5.58 16.78
CA THR A 114 -11.44 4.60 16.82
C THR A 114 -11.50 3.68 15.61
N ASP A 115 -10.86 4.07 14.49
CA ASP A 115 -10.80 3.29 13.25
C ASP A 115 -9.46 3.52 12.52
N PRO A 116 -8.34 3.13 13.14
CA PRO A 116 -7.01 3.58 12.73
C PRO A 116 -6.52 2.93 11.44
N MET A 117 -7.10 1.79 11.04
CA MET A 117 -6.73 1.07 9.82
C MET A 117 -7.55 1.52 8.61
N CYS A 118 -8.63 2.27 8.80
CA CYS A 118 -9.39 2.80 7.69
C CYS A 118 -8.57 3.80 6.87
N VAL A 119 -8.57 3.60 5.56
CA VAL A 119 -7.97 4.49 4.56
C VAL A 119 -9.11 5.25 3.89
N SER A 120 -9.14 6.57 4.09
CA SER A 120 -10.28 7.37 3.64
C SER A 120 -10.29 7.56 2.12
N PRO A 121 -11.41 7.26 1.43
CA PRO A 121 -11.60 7.62 0.03
C PRO A 121 -11.53 9.12 -0.25
N GLN A 122 -11.80 9.94 0.78
CA GLN A 122 -11.74 11.40 0.70
C GLN A 122 -10.31 11.94 0.80
N SER A 123 -9.33 11.09 1.14
CA SER A 123 -7.92 11.48 1.14
C SER A 123 -7.35 11.46 -0.28
N TRP A 124 -6.80 12.61 -0.68
CA TRP A 124 -6.03 12.71 -1.92
C TRP A 124 -4.86 11.72 -1.99
N TRP A 125 -4.15 11.52 -0.87
CA TRP A 125 -3.04 10.57 -0.79
C TRP A 125 -3.50 9.12 -0.91
N ALA A 126 -4.67 8.79 -0.37
CA ALA A 126 -5.26 7.46 -0.50
C ALA A 126 -5.65 7.16 -1.95
N CYS A 127 -6.22 8.14 -2.65
CA CYS A 127 -6.59 8.06 -4.06
C CYS A 127 -5.36 7.82 -4.96
N VAL A 128 -4.34 8.67 -4.89
CA VAL A 128 -3.13 8.49 -5.72
C VAL A 128 -2.40 7.18 -5.39
N ASN A 129 -2.39 6.79 -4.11
CA ASN A 129 -1.74 5.54 -3.69
C ASN A 129 -2.55 4.28 -4.04
N TYR A 130 -3.85 4.39 -4.27
CA TYR A 130 -4.69 3.25 -4.68
C TYR A 130 -4.06 2.55 -5.89
N TYR A 131 -3.78 3.31 -6.94
CA TYR A 131 -3.22 2.79 -8.19
C TYR A 131 -1.80 2.24 -8.03
N LEU A 132 -0.98 2.82 -7.15
CA LEU A 132 0.34 2.28 -6.81
C LEU A 132 0.29 0.94 -6.08
N SER A 133 -0.87 0.58 -5.50
CA SER A 133 -1.06 -0.70 -4.81
C SER A 133 -1.78 -1.71 -5.71
N VAL A 134 -2.86 -1.27 -6.35
CA VAL A 134 -3.80 -2.11 -7.10
C VAL A 134 -3.25 -2.54 -8.45
N ILE A 135 -2.68 -1.62 -9.23
CA ILE A 135 -2.22 -1.93 -10.59
C ILE A 135 -1.05 -2.93 -10.58
N PRO A 136 0.04 -2.74 -9.80
CA PRO A 136 1.13 -3.71 -9.74
C PRO A 136 0.65 -5.09 -9.26
N PHE A 137 -0.20 -5.12 -8.24
CA PHE A 137 -0.73 -6.38 -7.71
C PHE A 137 -1.57 -7.14 -8.75
N LEU A 138 -2.53 -6.46 -9.40
CA LEU A 138 -3.39 -7.10 -10.40
C LEU A 138 -2.59 -7.53 -11.63
N ALA A 139 -1.54 -6.79 -12.01
CA ALA A 139 -0.63 -7.21 -13.06
C ALA A 139 0.14 -8.49 -12.66
N ALA A 140 0.62 -8.60 -11.42
CA ALA A 140 1.25 -9.83 -10.91
C ALA A 140 0.28 -11.01 -10.88
N ALA A 141 -0.96 -10.78 -10.45
CA ALA A 141 -2.00 -11.79 -10.42
C ALA A 141 -2.32 -12.31 -11.83
N GLU A 142 -2.46 -11.43 -12.82
CA GLU A 142 -2.68 -11.81 -14.22
C GLU A 142 -1.54 -12.65 -14.78
N THR A 143 -0.29 -12.31 -14.46
CA THR A 143 0.87 -13.12 -14.88
C THR A 143 0.96 -14.48 -14.18
N GLY A 144 0.09 -14.75 -13.20
CA GLY A 144 0.10 -15.97 -12.39
C GLY A 144 1.20 -16.02 -11.34
N ILE A 145 2.01 -14.98 -11.20
CA ILE A 145 3.10 -14.91 -10.21
C ILE A 145 2.53 -14.79 -8.80
N VAL A 146 1.45 -14.02 -8.64
CA VAL A 146 0.67 -13.97 -7.40
C VAL A 146 -0.59 -14.81 -7.59
N GLY A 147 -0.70 -15.92 -6.86
CA GLY A 147 -1.95 -16.69 -6.80
C GLY A 147 -2.37 -17.31 -8.12
N GLN A 148 -1.48 -18.08 -8.76
CA GLN A 148 -1.74 -18.74 -10.03
C GLN A 148 -3.13 -19.41 -10.08
N GLY A 149 -3.94 -19.03 -11.07
CA GLY A 149 -5.29 -19.59 -11.28
C GLY A 149 -6.37 -19.05 -10.33
N LEU A 150 -6.03 -18.14 -9.42
CA LEU A 150 -6.99 -17.46 -8.56
C LEU A 150 -7.53 -16.19 -9.22
N GLN A 151 -8.77 -15.86 -8.88
CA GLN A 151 -9.36 -14.58 -9.21
C GLN A 151 -9.26 -13.64 -8.01
N PHE A 152 -9.00 -12.37 -8.29
CA PHE A 152 -8.93 -11.31 -7.28
C PHE A 152 -9.98 -10.24 -7.59
N GLN A 153 -10.73 -9.87 -6.56
CA GLN A 153 -11.68 -8.77 -6.62
C GLN A 153 -11.27 -7.72 -5.58
N ILE A 154 -11.00 -6.51 -6.06
CA ILE A 154 -10.66 -5.37 -5.23
C ILE A 154 -11.96 -4.63 -4.88
N LEU A 155 -12.15 -4.27 -3.61
CA LEU A 155 -13.31 -3.47 -3.22
C LEU A 155 -13.09 -1.99 -3.55
N ALA A 156 -14.15 -1.36 -4.06
CA ALA A 156 -14.22 0.09 -4.20
C ALA A 156 -15.19 0.68 -3.15
N PRO A 157 -15.00 1.94 -2.74
CA PRO A 157 -15.96 2.63 -1.88
C PRO A 157 -17.25 2.83 -2.66
N LYS A 158 -18.40 2.77 -1.99
CA LYS A 158 -19.70 2.85 -2.68
C LYS A 158 -19.89 4.20 -3.36
N GLU A 159 -19.44 5.27 -2.73
CA GLU A 159 -19.65 6.65 -3.17
C GLU A 159 -18.76 7.03 -4.37
N THR A 160 -17.61 6.37 -4.52
CA THR A 160 -16.61 6.64 -5.56
C THR A 160 -16.26 5.39 -6.36
N ALA A 161 -17.21 4.45 -6.46
CA ALA A 161 -16.96 3.15 -7.08
C ALA A 161 -16.52 3.26 -8.54
N GLU A 162 -17.09 4.22 -9.28
CA GLU A 162 -16.80 4.46 -10.70
C GLU A 162 -15.39 5.04 -10.92
N ASP A 163 -14.81 5.69 -9.91
CA ASP A 163 -13.49 6.33 -9.96
C ASP A 163 -12.33 5.34 -9.76
N HIS A 164 -12.64 4.07 -9.46
CA HIS A 164 -11.65 3.07 -9.08
C HIS A 164 -11.82 1.80 -9.91
N CYS A 165 -10.72 1.36 -10.52
CA CYS A 165 -10.72 0.08 -11.22
C CYS A 165 -10.51 -1.09 -10.24
N THR A 166 -11.33 -2.15 -10.34
CA THR A 166 -11.44 -3.16 -9.26
C THR A 166 -11.05 -4.60 -9.62
N SER A 167 -10.72 -4.84 -10.89
CA SER A 167 -10.29 -6.15 -11.39
C SER A 167 -9.29 -5.94 -12.53
N TYR A 168 -8.55 -6.99 -12.93
CA TYR A 168 -7.60 -6.86 -14.05
C TYR A 168 -8.30 -6.39 -15.33
N SER A 169 -9.45 -6.97 -15.69
CA SER A 169 -10.21 -6.58 -16.89
C SER A 169 -10.73 -5.14 -16.82
N ASN A 170 -11.16 -4.69 -15.64
CA ASN A 170 -11.60 -3.32 -15.44
C ASN A 170 -10.42 -2.33 -15.47
N CYS A 171 -9.31 -2.63 -14.79
CA CYS A 171 -8.11 -1.78 -14.80
C CYS A 171 -7.44 -1.73 -16.17
N SER A 172 -7.39 -2.84 -16.91
CA SER A 172 -6.80 -2.88 -18.24
C SER A 172 -7.63 -2.14 -19.28
N SER A 173 -8.95 -1.99 -19.09
CA SER A 173 -9.77 -1.16 -19.97
C SER A 173 -9.66 0.35 -19.66
N GLN A 174 -9.55 0.73 -18.38
CA GLN A 174 -9.42 2.14 -17.97
C GLN A 174 -7.99 2.69 -18.05
N HIS A 175 -6.98 1.85 -17.80
CA HIS A 175 -5.55 2.23 -17.71
C HIS A 175 -4.68 1.32 -18.58
N VAL A 176 -5.06 1.17 -19.85
CA VAL A 176 -4.46 0.24 -20.83
C VAL A 176 -2.93 0.23 -20.78
N GLU A 177 -2.29 1.38 -20.99
CA GLU A 177 -0.83 1.46 -21.03
C GLU A 177 -0.17 1.15 -19.68
N MET A 178 -0.78 1.61 -18.58
CA MET A 178 -0.20 1.45 -17.25
C MET A 178 -0.20 -0.04 -16.86
N MET A 179 -1.33 -0.72 -17.06
CA MET A 179 -1.44 -2.16 -16.83
C MET A 179 -0.46 -2.94 -17.71
N ALA A 180 -0.39 -2.63 -19.02
CA ALA A 180 0.52 -3.32 -19.92
C ALA A 180 1.99 -3.17 -19.50
N LYS A 181 2.43 -1.97 -19.10
CA LYS A 181 3.79 -1.71 -18.61
C LYS A 181 4.09 -2.47 -17.32
N TRP A 182 3.13 -2.55 -16.39
CA TRP A 182 3.30 -3.34 -15.16
C TRP A 182 3.35 -4.85 -15.42
N VAL A 183 2.52 -5.37 -16.33
CA VAL A 183 2.58 -6.78 -16.75
C VAL A 183 3.95 -7.12 -17.35
N ILE A 184 4.52 -6.21 -18.17
CA ILE A 184 5.87 -6.37 -18.72
C ILE A 184 6.93 -6.33 -17.62
N PHE A 185 6.84 -5.37 -16.70
CA PHE A 185 7.81 -5.21 -15.61
C PHE A 185 7.84 -6.39 -14.64
N ILE A 186 6.68 -7.00 -14.36
CA ILE A 186 6.55 -8.07 -13.37
C ILE A 186 6.93 -9.44 -13.94
N ARG A 187 6.81 -9.61 -15.27
CA ARG A 187 7.16 -10.86 -15.95
C ARG A 187 8.67 -11.16 -15.77
N PRO A 188 9.04 -12.39 -15.36
CA PRO A 188 10.43 -12.83 -15.28
C PRO A 188 11.12 -12.87 -16.64
#